data_AF-A0A953I9Z1-F1
#
_entry.id   AF-A0A953I9Z1-F1
#
_cell.length_a   1.000
_cell.length_b   1.000
_cell.length_c   1.000
_cell.angle_alpha   90.00
_cell.angle_beta   90.00
_cell.angle_gamma   90.00
#
_symmetry.space_group_name_H-M   'P 1'
#
loop_
_entity.id
_entity.type
_entity.pdbx_description
1 polymer ?
#
loop_
_entity_poly.entity_id
_entity_poly.type
_entity_poly.pdbx_seq_one_letter_code
_entity_poly.pdbx_strand_id
1 'polypeptide(L)'
;MHHTCSGGADGFTRGEIHLHGQAGDVTAAGGLRVPPRLRLPPNLYFVGTVNVDETTFAFSPKVLDRAFTIEVKDIDLRDYPPEVEPTPAGGNGVDEALLADFTRQGRFAQITKADVAAWGRSRREYVALLDELNQALLPHDLGFGYRVVDEILAFMGALRESPLRHALSEDEAFDAAVMMKVLPKFHGPLNRVKAPLEAVIDWAGERFKKTRKKAEQMLERAKLAGHTRFA
;
A
#
# COMPACT_ATOMS: atom_id res chain seq x y z
N MET A 1 1.17 11.37 18.74
CA MET A 1 0.88 12.28 17.60
C MET A 1 0.28 11.47 16.46
N HIS A 2 -1.04 11.47 16.32
CA HIS A 2 -1.76 10.70 15.30
C HIS A 2 -2.01 11.57 14.07
N HIS A 3 -1.29 11.32 12.98
CA HIS A 3 -1.66 11.82 11.65
C HIS A 3 -2.16 10.64 10.80
N THR A 4 -3.29 10.04 11.17
CA THR A 4 -4.05 9.22 10.23
C THR A 4 -4.69 10.18 9.22
N CYS A 5 -4.49 9.93 7.92
CA CYS A 5 -5.21 10.61 6.85
C CYS A 5 -6.68 10.16 6.86
N SER A 6 -7.42 10.44 7.94
CA SER A 6 -8.87 10.44 7.90
C SER A 6 -9.26 11.79 7.29
N GLY A 7 -10.00 11.79 6.19
CA GLY A 7 -10.47 13.02 5.54
C GLY A 7 -11.27 13.93 6.48
N GLY A 8 -11.41 15.20 6.09
CA GLY A 8 -12.46 16.08 6.61
C GLY A 8 -13.84 15.55 6.20
N ALA A 9 -14.91 16.16 6.73
CA ALA A 9 -16.29 15.79 6.35
C ALA A 9 -16.57 15.95 4.84
N ASP A 10 -15.71 16.71 4.14
CA ASP A 10 -15.69 16.96 2.70
C ASP A 10 -14.77 16.00 1.91
N GLY A 11 -14.11 15.06 2.57
CA GLY A 11 -13.20 14.09 1.94
C GLY A 11 -11.78 14.57 1.70
N PHE A 12 -11.52 15.88 1.80
CA PHE A 12 -10.18 16.45 1.65
C PHE A 12 -9.27 16.05 2.81
N THR A 13 -7.95 16.12 2.61
CA THR A 13 -7.00 15.90 3.71
C THR A 13 -7.26 16.88 4.86
N ARG A 14 -7.15 16.38 6.10
CA ARG A 14 -7.19 17.24 7.31
C ARG A 14 -5.94 18.12 7.44
N GLY A 15 -4.81 17.63 6.94
CA GLY A 15 -3.57 18.39 6.88
C GLY A 15 -3.51 19.23 5.61
N GLU A 16 -2.98 20.44 5.75
CA GLU A 16 -2.64 21.32 4.64
C GLU A 16 -1.14 21.25 4.36
N ILE A 17 -0.79 21.21 3.08
CA ILE A 17 0.58 21.39 2.64
C ILE A 17 0.87 22.89 2.66
N HIS A 18 1.84 23.29 3.47
CA HIS A 18 2.31 24.67 3.48
C HIS A 18 3.22 24.90 2.27
N LEU A 19 2.83 25.81 1.38
CA LEU A 19 3.58 26.12 0.18
C LEU A 19 4.50 27.33 0.38
N HIS A 20 4.02 28.39 1.06
CA HIS A 20 4.80 29.58 1.37
C HIS A 20 4.21 30.41 2.53
N GLY A 21 5.02 31.28 3.12
CA GLY A 21 4.65 32.10 4.28
C GLY A 21 3.85 33.38 4.00
N GLN A 22 3.58 33.73 2.74
CA GLN A 22 2.78 34.92 2.39
C GLN A 22 1.31 34.76 2.81
N ALA A 23 0.66 35.87 3.18
CA ALA A 23 -0.70 35.86 3.72
C ALA A 23 -1.79 35.55 2.67
N GLY A 24 -1.49 35.71 1.38
CA GLY A 24 -2.40 35.45 0.27
C GLY A 24 -1.69 34.81 -0.90
N ASP A 25 -2.43 34.58 -1.98
CA ASP A 25 -1.89 33.95 -3.17
C ASP A 25 -0.74 34.77 -3.77
N VAL A 26 0.30 34.07 -4.18
CA VAL A 26 1.45 34.65 -4.86
C VAL A 26 1.42 34.22 -6.32
N THR A 27 1.68 35.15 -7.23
CA THR A 27 1.83 34.84 -8.65
C THR A 27 3.24 34.33 -8.90
N ALA A 28 3.38 33.05 -9.23
CA ALA A 28 4.66 32.46 -9.65
C ALA A 28 5.05 32.91 -11.06
N ALA A 29 6.32 32.66 -11.44
CA ALA A 29 6.78 32.87 -12.80
C ALA A 29 5.89 32.08 -13.78
N GLY A 30 5.28 32.78 -14.75
CA GLY A 30 4.30 32.20 -15.67
C GLY A 30 2.83 32.51 -15.35
N GLY A 31 2.53 33.34 -14.34
CA GLY A 31 1.17 33.81 -14.07
C GLY A 31 0.32 32.86 -13.22
N LEU A 32 0.89 31.76 -12.74
CA LEU A 32 0.20 30.80 -11.88
C LEU A 32 -0.02 31.39 -10.48
N ARG A 33 -1.27 31.43 -10.03
CA ARG A 33 -1.61 31.79 -8.65
C ARG A 33 -1.37 30.60 -7.73
N VAL A 34 -0.46 30.76 -6.78
CA VAL A 34 -0.10 29.75 -5.79
C VAL A 34 -0.65 30.17 -4.43
N PRO A 35 -1.52 29.38 -3.79
CA PRO A 35 -2.02 29.69 -2.46
C PRO A 35 -0.97 29.36 -1.38
N PRO A 36 -1.06 29.95 -0.17
CA PRO A 36 -0.12 29.65 0.91
C PRO A 36 -0.24 28.22 1.46
N ARG A 37 -1.42 27.62 1.32
CA ARG A 37 -1.77 26.32 1.90
C ARG A 37 -2.61 25.56 0.88
N LEU A 38 -2.34 24.27 0.73
CA LEU A 38 -3.04 23.39 -0.21
C LEU A 38 -3.61 22.18 0.54
N ARG A 39 -4.92 21.95 0.40
CA ARG A 39 -5.59 20.71 0.81
C ARG A 39 -5.61 19.76 -0.38
N LEU A 40 -5.28 18.50 -0.16
CA LEU A 40 -5.35 17.50 -1.22
C LEU A 40 -6.79 16.99 -1.35
N PRO A 41 -7.32 16.89 -2.59
CA PRO A 41 -8.67 16.42 -2.82
C PRO A 41 -8.76 14.88 -2.69
N PRO A 42 -9.95 14.33 -2.40
CA PRO A 42 -10.13 12.89 -2.18
C PRO A 42 -9.87 12.02 -3.42
N ASN A 43 -9.92 12.60 -4.62
CA ASN A 43 -9.71 11.92 -5.89
C ASN A 43 -8.24 11.85 -6.33
N LEU A 44 -7.30 12.30 -5.49
CA LEU A 44 -5.88 12.25 -5.77
C LEU A 44 -5.29 10.91 -5.27
N TYR A 45 -4.69 10.16 -6.20
CA TYR A 45 -3.95 8.94 -5.92
C TYR A 45 -2.47 9.15 -6.22
N PHE A 46 -1.60 8.61 -5.35
CA PHE A 46 -0.16 8.62 -5.56
C PHE A 46 0.31 7.23 -5.97
N VAL A 47 0.89 7.13 -7.15
CA VAL A 47 1.56 5.91 -7.63
C VAL A 47 2.98 6.29 -8.01
N GLY A 48 3.95 5.55 -7.49
CA GLY A 48 5.36 5.73 -7.80
C GLY A 48 5.99 4.39 -8.12
N THR A 49 6.90 4.39 -9.09
CA THR A 49 7.74 3.24 -9.41
C THR A 49 9.16 3.54 -8.95
N VAL A 50 9.88 2.50 -8.57
CA VAL A 50 11.30 2.60 -8.20
C VAL A 50 12.08 1.53 -8.93
N ASN A 51 13.23 1.91 -9.50
CA ASN A 51 14.20 0.91 -9.91
C ASN A 51 15.07 0.56 -8.70
N VAL A 52 15.01 -0.70 -8.29
CA VAL A 52 15.61 -1.13 -7.03
C VAL A 52 17.09 -1.46 -7.22
N ASP A 53 17.52 -1.76 -8.45
CA ASP A 53 18.92 -2.08 -8.75
C ASP A 53 19.82 -0.83 -8.76
N GLU A 54 19.23 0.34 -9.01
CA GLU A 54 19.94 1.62 -9.07
C GLU A 54 19.89 2.41 -7.75
N THR A 55 19.00 2.05 -6.83
CA THR A 55 18.82 2.78 -5.57
C THR A 55 19.70 2.20 -4.45
N THR A 56 20.74 2.95 -4.06
CA THR A 56 21.63 2.59 -2.95
C THR A 56 20.94 2.67 -1.58
N PHE A 57 19.86 3.45 -1.47
CA PHE A 57 19.13 3.64 -0.22
C PHE A 57 17.71 3.06 -0.31
N ALA A 58 17.35 2.23 0.66
CA ALA A 58 15.98 1.78 0.83
C ALA A 58 15.05 2.96 1.14
N PHE A 59 13.78 2.86 0.74
CA PHE A 59 12.78 3.83 1.15
C PHE A 59 12.70 3.94 2.66
N SER A 60 12.49 5.16 3.15
CA SER A 60 12.37 5.36 4.59
C SER A 60 11.16 4.58 5.15
N PRO A 61 11.25 4.02 6.37
CA PRO A 61 10.11 3.37 7.02
C PRO A 61 8.86 4.24 7.09
N LYS A 62 9.01 5.58 7.14
CA LYS A 62 7.89 6.54 7.17
C LYS A 62 7.10 6.60 5.87
N VAL A 63 7.76 6.32 4.74
CA VAL A 63 7.14 6.24 3.41
C VAL A 63 6.48 4.88 3.27
N LEU A 64 7.18 3.80 3.59
CA LEU A 64 6.65 2.43 3.52
C LEU A 64 5.43 2.24 4.45
N ASP A 65 5.40 2.91 5.60
CA ASP A 65 4.23 2.90 6.49
C ASP A 65 2.96 3.45 5.83
N ARG A 66 3.08 4.30 4.79
CA ARG A 66 1.98 4.95 4.08
C ARG A 66 1.73 4.41 2.68
N ALA A 67 2.49 3.41 2.24
CA ALA A 67 2.35 2.83 0.91
C ALA A 67 1.98 1.34 1.00
N PHE A 68 1.33 0.83 -0.03
CA PHE A 68 1.41 -0.59 -0.37
C PHE A 68 2.51 -0.75 -1.41
N THR A 69 3.37 -1.76 -1.25
CA THR A 69 4.45 -2.02 -2.20
C THR A 69 4.11 -3.23 -3.05
N ILE A 70 4.13 -3.02 -4.37
CA ILE A 70 3.94 -4.08 -5.36
C ILE A 70 5.29 -4.33 -6.02
N GLU A 71 5.66 -5.61 -6.09
CA GLU A 71 6.84 -6.05 -6.80
C GLU A 71 6.42 -6.66 -8.14
N VAL A 72 6.96 -6.14 -9.24
CA VAL A 72 6.70 -6.64 -10.58
C VAL A 72 7.89 -7.46 -11.02
N LYS A 73 7.76 -8.80 -11.00
CA LYS A 73 8.83 -9.75 -11.35
C LYS A 73 8.57 -10.55 -12.62
N ASP A 74 7.31 -10.86 -12.89
CA ASP A 74 6.94 -11.74 -13.98
C ASP A 74 6.87 -10.94 -15.27
N ILE A 75 8.04 -10.75 -15.90
CA ILE A 75 8.11 -10.26 -17.27
C ILE A 75 8.04 -11.48 -18.17
N ASP A 76 6.87 -11.71 -18.76
CA ASP A 76 6.72 -12.68 -19.84
C ASP A 76 7.26 -12.08 -21.14
N LEU A 77 8.43 -12.55 -21.58
CA LEU A 77 9.09 -12.06 -22.79
C LEU A 77 8.58 -12.74 -24.07
N ARG A 78 7.66 -13.71 -23.96
CA ARG A 78 7.17 -14.48 -25.11
C ARG A 78 6.47 -13.60 -26.15
N ASP A 79 5.84 -12.51 -25.70
CA ASP A 79 5.10 -11.57 -26.53
C ASP A 79 5.87 -10.26 -26.76
N TYR A 80 7.21 -10.30 -26.73
CA TYR A 80 8.07 -9.13 -26.98
C TYR A 80 8.62 -9.13 -28.43
N PRO A 81 8.56 -7.99 -29.16
CA PRO A 81 8.00 -6.71 -28.74
C PRO A 81 6.47 -6.76 -28.66
N PRO A 82 5.86 -6.05 -27.69
CA PRO A 82 4.40 -5.98 -27.62
C PRO A 82 3.88 -5.47 -28.95
N GLU A 83 2.83 -6.10 -29.47
CA GLU A 83 2.06 -5.50 -30.56
C GLU A 83 1.53 -4.15 -30.03
N VAL A 84 2.10 -3.07 -30.54
CA VAL A 84 1.56 -1.73 -30.28
C VAL A 84 0.30 -1.65 -31.12
N GLU A 85 -0.83 -2.06 -30.55
CA GLU A 85 -2.11 -1.68 -31.12
C GLU A 85 -2.09 -0.15 -31.27
N PRO A 86 -2.32 0.40 -32.48
CA PRO A 86 -2.39 1.83 -32.65
C PRO A 86 -3.43 2.35 -31.66
N THR A 87 -3.02 3.25 -30.75
CA THR A 87 -3.94 3.95 -29.84
C THR A 87 -5.17 4.33 -30.65
N PRO A 88 -6.36 3.78 -30.37
CA PRO A 88 -7.50 3.97 -31.24
C PRO A 88 -7.74 5.46 -31.39
N ALA A 89 -7.51 5.98 -32.59
CA ALA A 89 -7.80 7.36 -32.94
C ALA A 89 -9.32 7.52 -32.88
N GLY A 90 -9.85 7.82 -31.69
CA GLY A 90 -11.29 7.97 -31.45
C GLY A 90 -11.88 7.15 -30.30
N GLY A 91 -11.10 6.37 -29.56
CA GLY A 91 -11.57 5.69 -28.34
C GLY A 91 -11.58 6.62 -27.12
N ASN A 92 -12.31 7.75 -27.16
CA ASN A 92 -12.40 8.71 -26.05
C ASN A 92 -13.26 8.22 -24.87
N GLY A 93 -13.44 6.92 -24.69
CA GLY A 93 -14.14 6.35 -23.55
C GLY A 93 -13.11 5.78 -22.59
N VAL A 94 -12.89 6.45 -21.46
CA VAL A 94 -12.47 5.69 -20.26
C VAL A 94 -13.56 4.63 -20.07
N ASP A 95 -13.19 3.36 -19.94
CA ASP A 95 -14.15 2.31 -19.58
C ASP A 95 -14.92 2.81 -18.35
N GLU A 96 -16.21 3.11 -18.55
CA GLU A 96 -17.03 3.81 -17.55
C GLU A 96 -17.23 2.93 -16.31
N ALA A 97 -17.19 1.60 -16.48
CA ALA A 97 -17.22 0.66 -15.38
C ALA A 97 -15.89 0.66 -14.62
N LEU A 98 -14.75 0.71 -15.32
CA LEU A 98 -13.44 0.84 -14.70
C LEU A 98 -13.29 2.17 -13.96
N LEU A 99 -13.76 3.28 -14.54
CA LEU A 99 -13.76 4.59 -13.92
C LEU A 99 -14.68 4.63 -12.69
N ALA A 100 -15.87 4.06 -12.79
CA ALA A 100 -16.80 3.97 -11.67
C ALA A 100 -16.22 3.14 -10.52
N ASP A 101 -15.53 2.04 -10.82
CA ASP A 101 -14.84 1.23 -9.81
C ASP A 101 -13.64 1.97 -9.19
N PHE A 102 -12.77 2.56 -10.02
CA PHE A 102 -11.59 3.30 -9.58
C PHE A 102 -11.94 4.51 -8.71
N THR A 103 -13.05 5.18 -9.02
CA THR A 103 -13.58 6.29 -8.21
C THR A 103 -14.44 5.80 -7.04
N ARG A 104 -14.63 4.49 -6.86
CA ARG A 104 -15.54 3.89 -5.86
C ARG A 104 -16.92 4.56 -5.86
N GLN A 105 -17.46 4.77 -7.06
CA GLN A 105 -18.71 5.48 -7.31
C GLN A 105 -18.70 6.90 -6.71
N GLY A 106 -17.59 7.63 -6.89
CA GLY A 106 -17.41 8.99 -6.38
C GLY A 106 -16.99 9.11 -4.90
N ARG A 107 -16.82 7.99 -4.18
CA ARG A 107 -16.26 7.99 -2.82
C ARG A 107 -14.73 8.12 -2.80
N PHE A 108 -14.07 7.77 -3.90
CA PHE A 108 -12.61 7.79 -4.08
C PHE A 108 -11.85 7.07 -2.94
N ALA A 109 -10.64 7.53 -2.61
CA ALA A 109 -9.78 6.97 -1.58
C ALA A 109 -10.29 7.19 -0.13
N GLN A 110 -11.53 7.70 0.04
CA GLN A 110 -12.09 7.90 1.37
C GLN A 110 -12.37 6.55 2.02
N ILE A 111 -11.58 6.25 3.05
CA ILE A 111 -11.81 5.16 3.97
C ILE A 111 -12.11 5.83 5.31
N THR A 112 -13.37 5.82 5.72
CA THR A 112 -13.72 6.40 7.01
C THR A 112 -13.41 5.41 8.13
N LYS A 113 -13.14 5.92 9.33
CA LYS A 113 -13.04 5.06 10.51
C LYS A 113 -14.34 4.27 10.76
N ALA A 114 -15.48 4.78 10.32
CA ALA A 114 -16.75 4.08 10.43
C ALA A 114 -16.77 2.84 9.51
N ASP A 115 -16.25 2.97 8.28
CA ASP A 115 -16.12 1.84 7.34
C ASP A 115 -15.18 0.78 7.93
N VAL A 116 -13.98 1.19 8.35
CA VAL A 116 -13.01 0.27 8.97
C VAL A 116 -13.59 -0.41 10.22
N ALA A 117 -14.30 0.32 11.07
CA ALA A 117 -14.93 -0.24 12.26
C ALA A 117 -16.07 -1.22 11.92
N ALA A 118 -16.86 -0.95 10.89
CA ALA A 118 -17.91 -1.86 10.42
C ALA A 118 -17.29 -3.17 9.86
N TRP A 119 -16.24 -3.04 9.05
CA TRP A 119 -15.49 -4.16 8.50
C TRP A 119 -14.77 -4.98 9.59
N GLY A 120 -14.00 -4.32 10.45
CA GLY A 120 -13.27 -4.98 11.54
C GLY A 120 -14.19 -5.69 12.54
N ARG A 121 -15.36 -5.12 12.85
CA ARG A 121 -16.35 -5.79 13.74
C ARG A 121 -16.91 -7.08 13.15
N SER A 122 -17.08 -7.13 11.83
CA SER A 122 -17.61 -8.32 11.14
C SER A 122 -16.53 -9.36 10.84
N ARG A 123 -15.25 -8.98 10.83
CA ARG A 123 -14.10 -9.87 10.60
C ARG A 123 -13.09 -9.84 11.74
N ARG A 124 -13.56 -10.20 12.94
CA ARG A 124 -12.70 -10.25 14.13
C ARG A 124 -11.53 -11.23 13.98
N GLU A 125 -11.68 -12.27 13.16
CA GLU A 125 -10.62 -13.22 12.88
C GLU A 125 -9.39 -12.55 12.24
N TYR A 126 -9.56 -11.69 11.24
CA TYR A 126 -8.44 -11.01 10.58
C TYR A 126 -7.79 -9.97 11.49
N VAL A 127 -8.58 -9.34 12.36
CA VAL A 127 -8.04 -8.45 13.39
C VAL A 127 -7.20 -9.22 14.41
N ALA A 128 -7.66 -10.40 14.85
CA ALA A 128 -6.90 -11.27 15.76
C ALA A 128 -5.60 -11.77 15.11
N LEU A 129 -5.65 -12.20 13.84
CA LEU A 129 -4.47 -12.61 13.08
C LEU A 129 -3.43 -11.48 12.94
N LEU A 130 -3.88 -10.24 12.73
CA LEU A 130 -2.98 -9.08 12.70
C LEU A 130 -2.39 -8.77 14.07
N ASP A 131 -3.13 -8.95 15.15
CA ASP A 131 -2.59 -8.80 16.51
C ASP A 131 -1.56 -9.88 16.81
N GLU A 132 -1.84 -11.15 16.48
CA GLU A 132 -0.88 -12.25 16.60
C GLU A 132 0.43 -11.96 15.85
N LEU A 133 0.33 -11.52 14.60
CA LEU A 133 1.50 -11.10 13.82
C LEU A 133 2.23 -9.93 14.47
N ASN A 134 1.50 -8.93 14.95
CA ASN A 134 2.08 -7.78 15.61
C ASN A 134 2.83 -8.19 16.89
N GLN A 135 2.25 -9.06 17.73
CA GLN A 135 2.92 -9.58 18.93
C GLN A 135 4.20 -10.34 18.59
N ALA A 136 4.21 -11.11 17.51
CA ALA A 136 5.41 -11.81 17.04
C ALA A 136 6.52 -10.85 16.56
N LEU A 137 6.16 -9.66 16.08
CA LEU A 137 7.10 -8.67 15.55
C LEU A 137 7.56 -7.60 16.55
N LEU A 138 6.82 -7.39 17.65
CA LEU A 138 7.16 -6.41 18.70
C LEU A 138 8.57 -6.61 19.29
N PRO A 139 9.04 -7.84 19.61
CA PRO A 139 10.40 -8.06 20.14
C PRO A 139 11.53 -7.65 19.18
N HIS A 140 11.21 -7.41 17.91
CA HIS A 140 12.15 -7.07 16.85
C HIS A 140 12.05 -5.61 16.38
N ASP A 141 11.32 -4.77 17.11
CA ASP A 141 11.02 -3.38 16.73
C ASP A 141 10.32 -3.24 15.36
N LEU A 142 9.60 -4.29 14.94
CA LEU A 142 8.87 -4.37 13.67
C LEU A 142 7.34 -4.41 13.86
N GLY A 143 6.87 -4.22 15.08
CA GLY A 143 5.44 -4.06 15.37
C GLY A 143 4.82 -2.88 14.61
N PHE A 144 3.52 -2.96 14.36
CA PHE A 144 2.77 -1.94 13.65
C PHE A 144 1.55 -1.46 14.44
N GLY A 145 1.26 -0.17 14.31
CA GLY A 145 0.11 0.45 14.95
C GLY A 145 -1.19 0.27 14.16
N TYR A 146 -2.29 0.76 14.74
CA TYR A 146 -3.64 0.68 14.18
C TYR A 146 -3.77 1.14 12.73
N ARG A 147 -2.91 2.04 12.23
CA ARG A 147 -2.95 2.47 10.82
C ARG A 147 -2.78 1.28 9.87
N VAL A 148 -1.83 0.39 10.13
CA VAL A 148 -1.59 -0.76 9.26
C VAL A 148 -2.81 -1.68 9.25
N VAL A 149 -3.42 -1.89 10.42
CA VAL A 149 -4.66 -2.65 10.55
C VAL A 149 -5.79 -1.99 9.77
N ASP A 150 -6.01 -0.69 9.96
CA ASP A 150 -7.04 0.08 9.28
C ASP A 150 -6.88 -0.01 7.75
N GLU A 151 -5.66 0.12 7.23
CA GLU A 151 -5.37 0.08 5.80
C GLU A 151 -5.51 -1.32 5.19
N ILE A 152 -5.12 -2.38 5.90
CA ILE A 152 -5.33 -3.77 5.46
C ILE A 152 -6.82 -4.09 5.41
N LEU A 153 -7.59 -3.76 6.46
CA LEU A 153 -9.03 -3.96 6.47
C LEU A 153 -9.73 -3.17 5.36
N ALA A 154 -9.26 -1.95 5.11
CA ALA A 154 -9.80 -1.12 4.05
C ALA A 154 -9.48 -1.65 2.65
N PHE A 155 -8.28 -2.21 2.44
CA PHE A 155 -7.95 -2.91 1.19
C PHE A 155 -8.91 -4.07 0.93
N MET A 156 -9.16 -4.90 1.94
CA MET A 156 -10.10 -6.02 1.83
C MET A 156 -11.53 -5.54 1.55
N GLY A 157 -11.96 -4.47 2.24
CA GLY A 157 -13.26 -3.86 2.02
C GLY A 157 -13.42 -3.28 0.60
N ALA A 158 -12.38 -2.62 0.09
CA ALA A 158 -12.39 -2.07 -1.26
C ALA A 158 -12.52 -3.16 -2.33
N LEU A 159 -11.79 -4.28 -2.20
CA LEU A 159 -11.92 -5.40 -3.13
C LEU A 159 -13.33 -5.99 -3.12
N ARG A 160 -13.96 -6.10 -1.95
CA ARG A 160 -15.33 -6.64 -1.82
C ARG A 160 -16.39 -5.74 -2.44
N GLU A 161 -16.17 -4.42 -2.42
CA GLU A 161 -17.05 -3.45 -3.07
C GLU A 161 -16.81 -3.36 -4.60
N SER A 162 -15.66 -3.84 -5.09
CA SER A 162 -15.28 -3.82 -6.50
C SER A 162 -15.98 -4.94 -7.31
N PRO A 163 -16.19 -4.76 -8.63
CA PRO A 163 -16.53 -5.85 -9.55
C PRO A 163 -15.56 -7.03 -9.48
N LEU A 164 -14.32 -6.81 -9.03
CA LEU A 164 -13.29 -7.84 -8.86
C LEU A 164 -13.40 -8.63 -7.55
N ARG A 165 -14.48 -8.49 -6.77
CA ARG A 165 -14.69 -9.19 -5.48
C ARG A 165 -14.56 -10.72 -5.49
N HIS A 166 -14.60 -11.34 -6.68
CA HIS A 166 -14.45 -12.77 -6.89
C HIS A 166 -13.05 -13.17 -7.39
N ALA A 167 -12.19 -12.20 -7.69
CA ALA A 167 -10.82 -12.45 -8.17
C ALA A 167 -9.92 -13.04 -7.08
N LEU A 168 -10.18 -12.71 -5.81
CA LEU A 168 -9.49 -13.27 -4.65
C LEU A 168 -10.52 -13.63 -3.57
N SER A 169 -10.26 -14.72 -2.85
CA SER A 169 -10.91 -15.00 -1.58
C SER A 169 -10.51 -13.98 -0.50
N GLU A 170 -11.23 -13.95 0.63
CA GLU A 170 -10.88 -13.06 1.74
C GLU A 170 -9.48 -13.38 2.32
N ASP A 171 -9.12 -14.66 2.42
CA ASP A 171 -7.79 -15.09 2.85
C ASP A 171 -6.70 -14.66 1.86
N GLU A 172 -6.94 -14.80 0.55
CA GLU A 172 -5.95 -14.38 -0.47
C GLU A 172 -5.79 -12.86 -0.52
N ALA A 173 -6.87 -12.11 -0.31
CA ALA A 173 -6.84 -10.65 -0.23
C ALA A 173 -6.09 -10.18 1.02
N PHE A 174 -6.35 -10.82 2.17
CA PHE A 174 -5.64 -10.57 3.43
C PHE A 174 -4.15 -10.89 3.30
N ASP A 175 -3.81 -12.07 2.76
CA ASP A 175 -2.43 -12.51 2.51
C ASP A 175 -1.69 -11.53 1.60
N ALA A 176 -2.30 -11.11 0.49
CA ALA A 176 -1.71 -10.11 -0.40
C ALA A 176 -1.52 -8.77 0.31
N ALA A 177 -2.50 -8.30 1.08
CA ALA A 177 -2.41 -7.04 1.81
C ALA A 177 -1.29 -7.06 2.85
N VAL A 178 -1.18 -8.13 3.65
CA VAL A 178 -0.10 -8.31 4.64
C VAL A 178 1.26 -8.34 3.94
N MET A 179 1.40 -9.15 2.88
CA MET A 179 2.64 -9.21 2.09
C MET A 179 3.04 -7.83 1.56
N MET A 180 2.12 -7.07 0.97
CA MET A 180 2.41 -5.76 0.37
C MET A 180 2.59 -4.63 1.39
N LYS A 181 2.09 -4.79 2.62
CA LYS A 181 2.06 -3.72 3.63
C LYS A 181 3.05 -3.90 4.77
N VAL A 182 3.28 -5.14 5.18
CA VAL A 182 4.09 -5.47 6.36
C VAL A 182 5.52 -5.82 5.96
N LEU A 183 5.70 -6.72 4.99
CA LEU A 183 7.02 -7.22 4.60
C LEU A 183 7.96 -6.16 4.00
N PRO A 184 7.51 -5.05 3.37
CA PRO A 184 8.41 -3.97 2.94
C PRO A 184 9.28 -3.39 4.05
N LYS A 185 8.85 -3.49 5.32
CA LYS A 185 9.59 -3.01 6.49
C LYS A 185 10.80 -3.88 6.84
N PHE A 186 10.90 -5.08 6.26
CA PHE A 186 11.95 -6.05 6.54
C PHE A 186 13.09 -5.83 5.56
N HIS A 187 14.14 -5.17 6.04
CA HIS A 187 15.34 -4.94 5.26
C HIS A 187 16.56 -4.90 6.18
N GLY A 188 17.73 -5.19 5.62
CA GLY A 188 18.97 -5.17 6.38
C GLY A 188 19.73 -6.49 6.38
N PRO A 189 20.78 -6.57 7.21
CA PRO A 189 21.61 -7.75 7.34
C PRO A 189 20.88 -8.93 7.97
N LEU A 190 21.38 -10.15 7.73
CA LEU A 190 20.77 -11.40 8.20
C LEU A 190 20.42 -11.41 9.69
N ASN A 191 21.33 -10.95 10.55
CA ASN A 191 21.10 -10.94 12.01
C ASN A 191 19.91 -10.06 12.43
N ARG A 192 19.56 -9.03 11.65
CA ARG A 192 18.40 -8.17 11.90
C ARG A 192 17.11 -8.81 11.40
N VAL A 193 17.14 -9.46 10.24
CA VAL A 193 15.93 -9.92 9.55
C VAL A 193 15.58 -11.38 9.82
N LYS A 194 16.52 -12.21 10.28
CA LYS A 194 16.33 -13.66 10.40
C LYS A 194 15.17 -14.02 11.32
N ALA A 195 15.28 -13.69 12.60
CA ALA A 195 14.26 -14.02 13.60
C ALA A 195 12.86 -13.46 13.25
N PRO A 196 12.70 -12.18 12.84
CA PRO A 196 11.38 -11.68 12.49
C PRO A 196 10.83 -12.30 11.19
N LEU A 197 11.67 -12.66 10.21
CA LEU A 197 11.20 -13.39 9.02
C LEU A 197 10.77 -14.82 9.34
N GLU A 198 11.51 -15.52 10.21
CA GLU A 198 11.11 -16.84 10.72
C GLU A 198 9.75 -16.77 11.44
N ALA A 199 9.55 -15.75 12.28
CA ALA A 199 8.27 -15.52 12.94
C ALA A 199 7.10 -15.26 11.94
N VAL A 200 7.36 -14.52 10.86
CA VAL A 200 6.37 -14.31 9.78
C VAL A 200 6.05 -15.62 9.05
N ILE A 201 7.06 -16.43 8.75
CA ILE A 201 6.91 -17.73 8.06
C ILE A 201 6.05 -18.67 8.91
N ASP A 202 6.35 -18.76 10.20
CA ASP A 202 5.61 -19.60 11.14
C ASP A 202 4.16 -19.14 11.29
N TRP A 203 3.95 -17.82 11.46
CA TRP A 203 2.62 -17.23 11.53
C TRP A 203 1.80 -17.45 10.24
N ALA A 204 2.45 -17.32 9.08
CA ALA A 204 1.78 -17.46 7.79
C ALA A 204 1.32 -18.90 7.51
N GLY A 205 2.11 -19.89 7.94
CA GLY A 205 1.81 -21.30 7.79
C GLY A 205 1.48 -21.71 6.35
N GLU A 206 0.50 -22.59 6.16
CA GLU A 206 0.00 -22.98 4.83
C GLU A 206 -1.17 -22.10 4.35
N ARG A 207 -1.71 -21.27 5.25
CA ARG A 207 -2.89 -20.42 4.98
C ARG A 207 -2.51 -19.21 4.13
N PHE A 208 -1.39 -18.54 4.45
CA PHE A 208 -0.97 -17.29 3.81
C PHE A 208 0.28 -17.50 2.94
N LYS A 209 0.07 -18.19 1.83
CA LYS A 209 1.14 -18.68 0.94
C LYS A 209 1.98 -17.58 0.32
N LYS A 210 1.39 -16.44 -0.06
CA LYS A 210 2.13 -15.32 -0.68
C LYS A 210 3.08 -14.69 0.32
N THR A 211 2.59 -14.39 1.52
CA THR A 211 3.38 -13.85 2.63
C THR A 211 4.51 -14.79 3.00
N ARG A 212 4.20 -16.08 3.21
CA ARG A 212 5.21 -17.08 3.55
C ARG A 212 6.30 -17.21 2.47
N LYS A 213 5.90 -17.44 1.22
CA LYS A 213 6.83 -17.59 0.09
C LYS A 213 7.74 -16.37 -0.03
N LYS A 214 7.18 -15.16 0.16
CA LYS A 214 7.96 -13.93 0.09
C LYS A 214 8.95 -13.81 1.25
N ALA A 215 8.53 -14.12 2.48
CA ALA A 215 9.40 -14.10 3.65
C ALA A 215 10.53 -15.14 3.54
N GLU A 216 10.24 -16.35 3.05
CA GLU A 216 11.24 -17.38 2.76
C GLU A 216 12.27 -16.89 1.72
N GLN A 217 11.81 -16.30 0.62
CA GLN A 217 12.70 -15.70 -0.38
C GLN A 217 13.60 -14.60 0.21
N MET A 218 13.04 -13.74 1.06
CA MET A 218 13.80 -12.68 1.71
C MET A 218 14.84 -13.25 2.69
N LEU A 219 14.49 -14.30 3.42
CA LEU A 219 15.38 -14.98 4.36
C LEU A 219 16.53 -15.68 3.63
N GLU A 220 16.24 -16.41 2.55
CA GLU A 220 17.26 -17.08 1.73
C GLU A 220 18.22 -16.07 1.09
N ARG A 221 17.69 -14.95 0.57
CA ARG A 221 18.54 -13.85 0.08
C ARG A 221 19.46 -13.31 1.17
N ALA A 222 18.95 -13.11 2.39
CA ALA A 222 19.76 -12.64 3.52
C ALA A 222 20.88 -13.63 3.88
N LYS A 223 20.61 -14.95 3.80
CA LYS A 223 21.60 -16.01 4.06
C LYS A 223 22.71 -16.03 3.00
N LEU A 224 22.34 -15.89 1.73
CA LEU A 224 23.27 -15.97 0.60
C LEU A 224 24.08 -14.68 0.40
N ALA A 225 23.40 -13.53 0.43
CA ALA A 225 24.00 -12.22 0.12
C ALA A 225 24.38 -11.40 1.36
N GLY A 226 24.08 -11.89 2.56
CA GLY A 226 24.31 -11.17 3.82
C GLY A 226 23.34 -10.01 4.08
N HIS A 227 22.45 -9.71 3.13
CA HIS A 227 21.48 -8.61 3.18
C HIS A 227 20.20 -8.99 2.44
N THR A 228 19.07 -8.43 2.86
CA THR A 228 17.81 -8.57 2.13
C THR A 228 16.99 -7.29 2.15
N ARG A 229 16.05 -7.21 1.22
CA ARG A 229 15.03 -6.19 1.11
C ARG A 229 13.81 -6.80 0.43
N PHE A 230 12.68 -6.10 0.50
CA PHE A 230 11.44 -6.59 -0.07
C PHE A 230 11.45 -6.73 -1.59
N ALA A 231 12.22 -5.93 -2.33
CA ALA A 231 12.38 -6.10 -3.77
C ALA A 231 13.64 -6.91 -4.14
#